data_AF-A0A947QYJ9-F1
#
_entry.id   AF-A0A947QYJ9-F1
#
_cell.length_a   1.000
_cell.length_b   1.000
_cell.length_c   1.000
_cell.angle_alpha   90.00
_cell.angle_beta   90.00
_cell.angle_gamma   90.00
#
_symmetry.space_group_name_H-M   'P 1'
#
loop_
_entity.id
_entity.type
_entity.pdbx_description
1 polymer ?
#
loop_
_entity_poly.entity_id
_entity_poly.type
_entity_poly.pdbx_seq_one_letter_code
_entity_poly.pdbx_strand_id
1 'polypeptide(L)'
;MKKSKIVYEEEMVLTAKYHHPKSNDYLTYLSTIKTKDGGKNPIEMVLKFDGIPPSYVGIMPPKEYKINAPSILDLYSKTVRWLKKNMDIF
;
A
#
# COMPACT_ATOMS: atom_id res chain seq x y z
N MET A 1 -2.47 29.53 -1.00
CA MET A 1 -1.91 28.36 -0.28
C MET A 1 -0.63 27.94 -0.99
N LYS A 2 0.52 27.87 -0.30
CA LYS A 2 1.72 27.24 -0.89
C LYS A 2 1.41 25.77 -1.15
N LYS A 3 1.73 25.28 -2.35
CA LYS A 3 1.70 23.83 -2.62
C LYS A 3 2.75 23.18 -1.72
N SER A 4 2.35 22.16 -0.95
CA SER A 4 3.26 21.40 -0.11
C SER A 4 4.39 20.81 -0.96
N LYS A 5 5.63 20.99 -0.54
CA LYS A 5 6.81 20.43 -1.22
C LYS A 5 7.04 19.01 -0.74
N ILE A 6 7.38 18.10 -1.67
CA ILE A 6 7.86 16.76 -1.32
C ILE A 6 9.28 16.93 -0.76
N VAL A 7 9.49 16.49 0.48
CA VAL A 7 10.78 16.55 1.18
C VAL A 7 11.47 15.19 1.24
N TYR A 8 10.73 14.11 1.05
CA TYR A 8 11.24 12.75 0.99
C TYR A 8 10.39 11.92 0.03
N GLU A 9 11.06 11.07 -0.75
CA GLU A 9 10.44 10.10 -1.64
C GLU A 9 11.29 8.82 -1.62
N GLU A 10 10.62 7.68 -1.48
CA GLU A 10 11.26 6.37 -1.46
C GLU A 10 10.41 5.37 -2.22
N GLU A 11 11.07 4.55 -3.02
CA GLU A 11 10.48 3.39 -3.67
C GLU A 11 10.94 2.12 -2.97
N MET A 12 9.99 1.25 -2.63
CA MET A 12 10.27 -0.04 -2.00
C MET A 12 9.30 -1.10 -2.48
N VAL A 13 9.69 -2.35 -2.38
CA VAL A 13 8.82 -3.49 -2.66
C VAL A 13 8.09 -3.87 -1.38
N LEU A 14 6.76 -3.79 -1.42
CA LEU A 14 5.90 -4.26 -0.33
C LEU A 14 5.40 -5.66 -0.67
N THR A 15 5.79 -6.65 0.13
CA THR A 15 5.31 -8.02 0.04
C THR A 15 4.30 -8.29 1.15
N ALA A 16 3.15 -8.87 0.81
CA ALA A 16 2.12 -9.23 1.76
C ALA A 16 1.68 -10.68 1.56
N LYS A 17 1.58 -11.46 2.65
CA LYS A 17 1.27 -12.89 2.56
C LYS A 17 -0.22 -13.09 2.30
N TYR A 18 -0.55 -13.83 1.25
CA TYR A 18 -1.93 -14.18 0.97
C TYR A 18 -2.43 -15.18 2.02
N HIS A 19 -3.51 -14.85 2.72
CA HIS A 19 -4.02 -15.70 3.80
C HIS A 19 -5.13 -16.61 3.28
N HIS A 20 -4.72 -17.74 2.71
CA HIS A 20 -5.62 -18.78 2.25
C HIS A 20 -5.08 -20.16 2.64
N PRO A 21 -5.89 -21.09 3.18
CA PRO A 21 -5.43 -22.36 3.72
C PRO A 21 -4.74 -23.28 2.70
N LYS A 22 -4.95 -23.03 1.40
CA LYS A 22 -4.33 -23.78 0.29
C LYS A 22 -3.30 -22.99 -0.51
N SER A 23 -2.94 -21.77 -0.08
CA SER A 23 -1.98 -20.92 -0.79
C SER A 23 -0.85 -20.51 0.16
N ASN A 24 0.38 -20.57 -0.35
CA ASN A 24 1.56 -19.97 0.29
C ASN A 24 2.06 -18.76 -0.50
N ASP A 25 1.19 -18.18 -1.33
CA ASP A 25 1.57 -17.12 -2.25
C ASP A 25 1.73 -15.78 -1.51
N TYR A 26 2.50 -14.90 -2.12
CA TYR A 26 2.68 -13.53 -1.69
C TYR A 26 2.15 -12.61 -2.78
N LEU A 27 1.58 -11.49 -2.36
CA LEU A 27 1.36 -10.36 -3.26
C LEU A 27 2.50 -9.38 -3.11
N THR A 28 2.92 -8.85 -4.25
CA THR A 28 3.98 -7.87 -4.32
C THR A 28 3.44 -6.58 -4.91
N TYR A 29 3.80 -5.47 -4.29
CA TYR A 29 3.50 -4.13 -4.75
C TYR A 29 4.79 -3.35 -4.91
N LEU A 30 4.93 -2.66 -6.03
CA LEU A 30 5.85 -1.54 -6.11
C LEU A 30 5.21 -0.38 -5.34
N SER A 31 5.82 0.01 -4.24
CA SER A 31 5.29 1.04 -3.36
C SER A 31 6.17 2.29 -3.40
N THR A 32 5.55 3.45 -3.52
CA THR A 32 6.23 4.75 -3.45
C THR A 32 5.68 5.53 -2.27
N ILE A 33 6.51 5.81 -1.26
CA ILE A 33 6.17 6.64 -0.10
C ILE A 33 6.69 8.05 -0.34
N LYS A 34 5.84 9.05 -0.12
CA LYS A 34 6.17 10.48 -0.25
C LYS A 34 5.82 11.20 1.04
N THR A 35 6.76 11.98 1.56
CA THR A 35 6.53 12.90 2.69
C THR A 35 6.51 14.32 2.19
N LYS A 36 5.47 15.07 2.56
CA LYS A 36 5.29 16.49 2.27
C LYS A 36 5.68 17.32 3.50
N ASP A 37 6.17 18.52 3.27
CA ASP A 37 6.56 19.50 4.31
C ASP A 37 5.38 20.04 5.16
N GLY A 38 4.14 19.74 4.78
CA GLY A 38 2.96 20.12 5.54
C GLY A 38 1.63 19.65 4.94
N GLY A 39 0.56 19.90 5.68
CA GLY A 39 -0.81 19.49 5.35
C GLY A 39 -1.40 18.49 6.34
N LYS A 40 -2.71 18.27 6.27
CA LYS A 40 -3.43 17.35 7.17
C LYS A 40 -2.99 15.89 7.04
N ASN A 41 -2.56 15.49 5.84
CA ASN A 41 -2.03 14.17 5.54
C ASN A 41 -0.72 14.34 4.76
N PRO A 42 0.42 14.61 5.43
CA PRO A 42 1.68 14.86 4.76
C PRO A 42 2.31 13.57 4.21
N ILE A 43 1.88 12.41 4.68
CA ILE A 43 2.38 11.11 4.23
C ILE A 43 1.44 10.53 3.17
N GLU A 44 2.02 10.12 2.05
CA GLU A 44 1.32 9.49 0.94
C GLU A 44 2.04 8.21 0.53
N MET A 45 1.29 7.16 0.22
CA MET A 45 1.81 5.94 -0.40
C MET A 45 0.99 5.62 -1.64
N VAL A 46 1.67 5.30 -2.73
CA VAL A 46 1.07 4.72 -3.93
C VAL A 46 1.53 3.27 -4.03
N LEU A 47 0.59 2.35 -4.06
CA LEU A 47 0.81 0.92 -4.26
C LEU A 47 0.46 0.58 -5.69
N LYS A 48 1.41 0.05 -6.45
CA LYS A 48 1.19 -0.47 -7.80
C LYS A 48 1.35 -1.97 -7.78
N PHE A 49 0.31 -2.67 -8.20
CA PHE A 49 0.34 -4.11 -8.29
C PHE A 49 1.22 -4.54 -9.46
N ASP A 50 2.10 -5.51 -9.23
CA ASP A 50 3.05 -6.00 -10.23
C ASP A 50 2.40 -6.85 -11.34
N GLY A 51 1.14 -7.24 -11.15
CA GLY A 51 0.35 -7.99 -12.12
C GLY A 51 0.39 -9.51 -11.91
N ILE A 52 1.02 -10.00 -10.84
CA ILE A 52 1.10 -11.43 -10.54
C ILE A 52 0.12 -11.77 -9.41
N PRO A 53 -1.10 -12.24 -9.73
CA PRO A 53 -2.07 -12.60 -8.70
C PRO A 53 -1.67 -13.90 -8.00
N PRO A 54 -2.03 -14.08 -6.72
CA PRO A 54 -1.98 -15.36 -6.04
C PRO A 54 -2.79 -16.42 -6.79
N SER A 55 -2.35 -17.68 -6.68
CA SER A 55 -2.96 -18.83 -7.34
C SER A 55 -4.42 -19.08 -6.92
N TYR A 56 -4.85 -18.51 -5.78
CA TYR A 56 -6.18 -18.69 -5.20
C TYR A 56 -6.94 -17.38 -4.97
N VAL A 57 -6.63 -16.33 -5.71
CA VAL A 57 -7.30 -15.03 -5.52
C VAL A 57 -8.75 -15.08 -6.03
N GLY A 58 -9.71 -14.84 -5.13
CA GLY A 58 -11.12 -14.64 -5.49
C GLY A 58 -11.43 -13.22 -5.97
N ILE A 59 -10.60 -12.24 -5.59
CA ILE A 59 -10.73 -10.83 -5.96
C ILE A 59 -9.37 -10.30 -6.42
N MET A 60 -9.32 -9.77 -7.64
CA MET A 60 -8.09 -9.20 -8.18
C MET A 60 -7.78 -7.86 -7.49
N PRO A 61 -6.53 -7.65 -7.00
CA PRO A 61 -6.14 -6.35 -6.46
C PRO A 61 -6.28 -5.24 -7.50
N PRO A 62 -6.56 -4.00 -7.08
CA PRO A 62 -6.53 -2.87 -8.00
C PRO A 62 -5.11 -2.67 -8.51
N LYS A 63 -4.99 -2.26 -9.77
CA LYS A 63 -3.70 -1.96 -10.40
C LYS A 63 -2.91 -0.89 -9.64
N GLU A 64 -3.62 0.09 -9.10
CA GLU A 64 -3.05 1.16 -8.30
C GLU A 64 -3.96 1.49 -7.12
N TYR A 65 -3.38 1.74 -5.95
CA TYR A 65 -4.09 2.24 -4.78
C TYR A 65 -3.27 3.32 -4.08
N LYS A 66 -3.96 4.40 -3.69
CA LYS A 66 -3.33 5.55 -3.03
C LYS A 66 -3.84 5.71 -1.60
N ILE A 67 -2.91 5.81 -0.66
CA ILE A 67 -3.16 5.98 0.77
C ILE A 67 -2.58 7.31 1.20
N ASN A 68 -3.37 8.11 1.92
CA ASN A 68 -2.91 9.34 2.55
C ASN A 68 -3.04 9.21 4.07
N ALA A 69 -2.05 9.65 4.82
CA ALA A 69 -2.00 9.51 6.27
C ALA A 69 -1.36 10.74 6.96
N PRO A 70 -1.75 11.02 8.22
CA PRO A 70 -1.13 12.07 9.02
C PRO A 70 0.29 11.68 9.49
N SER A 71 0.59 10.39 9.60
CA SER A 71 1.90 9.87 10.02
C SER A 71 2.25 8.54 9.33
N ILE A 72 3.50 8.09 9.46
CA ILE A 72 3.96 6.77 8.97
C ILE A 72 3.27 5.61 9.72
N LEU A 73 3.00 5.77 11.02
CA LEU A 73 2.27 4.76 11.81
C LEU A 73 0.80 4.64 11.37
N ASP A 74 0.17 5.77 11.06
CA ASP A 74 -1.17 5.78 10.48
C ASP A 74 -1.19 5.20 9.07
N LEU A 75 -0.12 5.43 8.30
CA LEU A 75 0.04 4.84 6.97
C LEU A 75 0.06 3.31 7.08
N TYR A 76 0.92 2.75 7.92
CA TYR A 76 0.98 1.31 8.19
C TYR A 76 -0.40 0.75 8.58
N SER A 77 -1.05 1.38 9.55
CA SER A 77 -2.37 0.95 10.02
C SER A 77 -3.44 0.95 8.92
N LYS A 78 -3.42 1.97 8.03
CA LYS A 78 -4.33 2.05 6.89
C LYS A 78 -4.01 1.01 5.82
N THR A 79 -2.73 0.79 5.52
CA THR A 79 -2.29 -0.24 4.57
C THR A 79 -2.74 -1.62 5.02
N VAL A 80 -2.47 -2.00 6.27
CA VAL A 80 -2.91 -3.31 6.82
C VAL A 80 -4.42 -3.45 6.78
N ARG A 81 -5.19 -2.43 7.17
CA ARG A 81 -6.67 -2.47 7.09
C ARG A 81 -7.16 -2.64 5.65
N TRP A 82 -6.53 -1.97 4.70
CA TRP A 82 -6.89 -2.09 3.29
C TRP A 82 -6.58 -3.48 2.73
N LEU A 83 -5.40 -4.03 3.03
CA LEU A 83 -4.99 -5.39 2.66
C LEU A 83 -5.99 -6.43 3.20
N LYS A 84 -6.34 -6.32 4.49
CA LYS A 84 -7.34 -7.20 5.14
C LYS A 84 -8.71 -7.11 4.49
N LYS A 85 -9.20 -5.90 4.22
CA LYS A 85 -10.55 -5.68 3.69
C LYS A 85 -10.72 -6.19 2.26
N ASN A 86 -9.70 -6.05 1.42
CA ASN A 86 -9.87 -6.25 -0.03
C ASN A 86 -9.28 -7.57 -0.52
N MET A 87 -8.43 -8.22 0.27
CA MET A 87 -7.63 -9.34 -0.22
C MET A 87 -7.44 -10.49 0.77
N ASP A 88 -8.04 -10.45 1.95
CA ASP A 88 -7.83 -11.48 2.98
C ASP A 88 -6.32 -11.74 3.20
N ILE A 89 -5.56 -10.67 3.49
CA ILE A 89 -4.09 -10.70 3.70
C ILE A 89 -3.79 -10.29 5.16
N PHE A 90 -2.81 -10.95 5.81
CA PHE A 90 -2.35 -10.63 7.18
C PHE A 90 -0.92 -10.10 7.23
#